data_AF-A0A1Q2CEI1-F1
#
_entry.id   AF-A0A1Q2CEI1-F1
#
_cell.length_a   1.000
_cell.length_b   1.000
_cell.length_c   1.000
_cell.angle_alpha   90.00
_cell.angle_beta   90.00
_cell.angle_gamma   90.00
#
_symmetry.space_group_name_H-M   'P 1'
#
loop_
_entity.id
_entity.type
_entity.pdbx_description
1 polymer ?
#
loop_
_entity_poly.entity_id
_entity_poly.type
_entity_poly.pdbx_seq_one_letter_code
_entity_poly.pdbx_strand_id
1 'polypeptide(L)' 'MRIFSNLNLDGPSPLRAQPGRGEWGAQGIPSTRWKKFQRVIIPILVVAIAVGLFFLGRVFYLILTGQ' A
#
# COMPACT_ATOMS: atom_id res chain seq x y z
N MET A 1 13.92 44.91 -13.99
CA MET A 1 13.31 43.64 -14.45
C MET A 1 13.41 42.63 -13.31
N ARG A 2 12.28 42.11 -12.79
CA ARG A 2 12.26 41.00 -11.83
C ARG A 2 12.28 39.70 -12.64
N ILE A 3 13.40 38.99 -12.62
CA ILE A 3 13.64 37.77 -13.41
C ILE A 3 13.05 36.52 -12.70
N PHE A 4 12.68 36.63 -11.42
CA PHE A 4 12.11 35.53 -10.64
C PHE A 4 10.72 35.89 -10.12
N SER A 5 9.75 35.02 -10.41
CA SER A 5 8.42 35.06 -9.81
C SER A 5 8.45 34.34 -8.45
N ASN A 6 7.63 34.80 -7.50
CA ASN A 6 7.51 34.16 -6.19
C ASN A 6 6.65 32.89 -6.33
N LEU A 7 7.25 31.84 -6.90
CA LEU A 7 6.58 30.58 -7.26
C LEU A 7 6.30 29.76 -6.00
N ASN A 8 5.03 29.68 -5.60
CA ASN A 8 4.60 28.86 -4.49
C ASN A 8 4.55 27.38 -4.90
N LEU A 9 5.53 26.59 -4.45
CA LEU A 9 5.65 25.14 -4.72
C LEU A 9 4.83 24.29 -3.75
N ASP A 10 4.25 24.89 -2.72
CA ASP A 10 3.39 24.28 -1.69
C ASP A 10 1.90 24.54 -1.95
N GLY A 11 1.56 25.12 -3.10
CA GLY A 11 0.17 25.38 -3.49
C GLY A 11 -0.65 24.08 -3.65
N PRO A 12 -1.97 24.20 -3.85
CA PRO A 12 -2.93 23.07 -3.89
C PRO A 12 -2.78 22.15 -5.13
N SER A 13 -1.63 22.17 -5.78
CA SER A 13 -1.30 21.30 -6.91
C SER A 13 -1.23 19.83 -6.48
N PRO A 14 -1.71 18.89 -7.31
CA PRO A 14 -1.64 17.46 -7.00
C PRO A 14 -0.20 17.00 -6.76
N LEU A 15 0.02 16.11 -5.79
CA LEU A 15 1.35 15.61 -5.39
C LEU A 15 2.21 15.03 -6.53
N ARG A 16 1.59 14.59 -7.63
CA ARG A 16 2.30 14.10 -8.84
C ARG A 16 2.76 15.21 -9.79
N ALA A 17 2.10 16.37 -9.73
CA ALA A 17 2.38 17.54 -10.56
C ALA A 17 3.25 18.57 -9.83
N GLN A 18 3.50 18.36 -8.53
CA GLN A 18 4.43 19.19 -7.76
C GLN A 18 5.86 19.00 -8.27
N PRO A 19 6.60 20.08 -8.55
CA PRO A 19 8.00 20.00 -8.93
C PRO A 19 8.80 19.44 -7.74
N GLY A 20 9.72 18.51 -8.04
CA GLY A 20 10.58 17.95 -7.01
C GLY A 20 11.40 19.05 -6.35
N ARG A 21 11.50 19.04 -5.01
CA ARG A 21 12.47 19.83 -4.27
C ARG A 21 13.61 18.88 -3.84
N GLY A 22 14.88 19.16 -4.17
CA GLY A 22 16.04 18.37 -3.71
C GLY A 22 16.46 17.12 -4.51
N GLU A 23 16.59 15.93 -3.91
CA GLU A 23 16.58 14.65 -4.65
C GLU A 23 15.13 14.41 -5.15
N TRP A 24 14.82 14.77 -6.40
CA TRP A 24 13.45 14.99 -6.91
C TRP A 24 12.56 13.74 -7.07
N GLY A 25 12.24 13.06 -5.96
CA GLY A 25 11.17 12.06 -5.88
C GLY A 25 9.99 12.55 -5.05
N ALA A 26 8.76 12.23 -5.47
CA ALA A 26 7.55 12.58 -4.70
C ALA A 26 7.53 11.86 -3.34
N GLN A 27 7.87 12.58 -2.26
CA GLN A 27 8.00 12.03 -0.90
C GLN A 27 6.69 11.45 -0.33
N GLY A 28 5.54 11.83 -0.88
CA GLY A 28 4.22 11.31 -0.48
C GLY A 28 3.76 10.08 -1.26
N ILE A 29 4.56 9.55 -2.19
CA ILE A 29 4.17 8.41 -3.03
C ILE A 29 4.91 7.16 -2.52
N PRO A 30 4.20 6.06 -2.19
CA PRO A 30 4.86 4.82 -1.84
C PRO A 30 5.78 4.38 -2.98
N SER A 31 7.02 4.05 -2.63
CA SER A 31 8.02 3.65 -3.62
C SER A 31 7.56 2.44 -4.43
N THR A 32 8.08 2.31 -5.65
CA THR A 32 7.71 1.24 -6.60
C THR A 32 8.00 -0.15 -6.03
N ARG A 33 9.08 -0.29 -5.24
CA ARG A 33 9.47 -1.54 -4.58
C ARG A 33 8.44 -1.97 -3.53
N TRP A 34 7.95 -1.04 -2.71
CA TRP A 34 6.94 -1.30 -1.70
C TRP A 34 5.59 -1.71 -2.32
N LYS A 35 5.19 -1.05 -3.41
CA LYS A 35 3.98 -1.43 -4.16
C LYS A 35 4.07 -2.85 -4.74
N LYS A 36 5.25 -3.24 -5.26
CA LYS A 36 5.48 -4.59 -5.78
C LYS A 36 5.43 -5.65 -4.68
N PHE A 37 6.07 -5.36 -3.54
CA PHE A 37 6.05 -6.26 -2.37
C PHE A 37 4.62 -6.47 -1.85
N GLN A 38 3.87 -5.38 -1.66
CA GLN A 38 2.48 -5.44 -1.20
C GLN A 38 1.59 -6.26 -2.13
N ARG A 39 1.78 -6.14 -3.45
CA ARG A 39 1.00 -6.87 -4.46
C ARG A 39 1.22 -8.39 -4.40
N VAL A 40 2.37 -8.84 -3.91
CA VAL A 40 2.69 -10.28 -3.80
C VAL A 40 2.34 -10.81 -2.41
N ILE A 41 2.70 -10.06 -1.35
CA ILE A 41 2.54 -10.54 0.03
C ILE A 41 1.08 -10.55 0.47
N ILE A 42 0.30 -9.52 0.14
CA ILE A 42 -1.10 -9.44 0.58
C ILE A 42 -1.95 -10.63 0.09
N PRO A 43 -1.97 -11.02 -1.20
CA PRO A 43 -2.79 -12.16 -1.61
C PRO A 43 -2.35 -13.47 -0.94
N ILE A 44 -1.05 -13.69 -0.75
CA ILE A 44 -0.54 -14.88 -0.05
C ILE A 44 -1.05 -14.92 1.39
N LEU A 45 -0.96 -13.78 2.10
CA LEU A 45 -1.34 -13.66 3.49
C LEU A 45 -2.86 -13.83 3.68
N VAL A 46 -3.66 -13.27 2.76
CA VAL A 46 -5.12 -13.46 2.74
C VAL A 46 -5.49 -14.94 2.55
N VAL A 47 -4.88 -15.62 1.58
CA VAL A 47 -5.14 -17.05 1.34
C VAL A 47 -4.72 -17.88 2.56
N ALA A 48 -3.57 -17.61 3.16
CA ALA A 48 -3.10 -18.31 4.35
C ALA A 48 -4.08 -18.16 5.52
N ILE A 49 -4.61 -16.95 5.77
CA ILE A 49 -5.62 -16.70 6.80
C ILE A 49 -6.92 -17.45 6.49
N ALA A 50 -7.40 -17.38 5.24
CA ALA A 50 -8.64 -18.06 4.84
C ALA A 50 -8.54 -19.59 5.02
N VAL A 51 -7.41 -20.18 4.63
CA VAL A 51 -7.12 -21.61 4.84
C VAL A 51 -7.09 -21.93 6.33
N GLY A 52 -6.42 -21.12 7.14
CA GLY A 52 -6.38 -21.30 8.60
C GLY A 52 -7.77 -21.28 9.24
N LEU A 53 -8.61 -20.30 8.87
CA LEU A 53 -10.00 -20.22 9.35
C LEU A 53 -10.85 -21.40 8.89
N PHE A 54 -10.67 -21.85 7.66
CA PHE A 54 -11.36 -23.03 7.14
C PHE A 54 -11.02 -24.30 7.93
N PHE A 55 -9.73 -24.54 8.18
CA PHE A 55 -9.31 -25.69 8.99
C PHE A 55 -9.78 -25.59 10.42
N LEU A 56 -9.74 -24.40 11.02
CA LEU A 56 -10.28 -24.17 12.36
C LEU A 56 -11.76 -24.55 12.41
N GLY A 57 -12.57 -24.02 11.48
CA GLY A 57 -13.99 -24.36 11.38
C GLY A 57 -14.24 -25.85 11.14
N ARG A 58 -13.40 -26.50 10.31
CA ARG A 58 -13.47 -27.94 10.06
C ARG A 58 -13.21 -28.76 11.33
N VAL A 59 -12.22 -28.39 12.13
CA VAL A 59 -11.91 -29.06 13.40
C VAL A 59 -13.11 -28.98 14.34
N PHE A 60 -13.70 -27.79 14.49
CA PHE A 60 -14.93 -27.62 15.27
C PHE A 60 -16.06 -28.48 14.72
N TYR A 61 -16.27 -28.46 13.40
CA TYR A 61 -17.31 -29.27 12.77
C TYR A 61 -17.16 -30.76 13.11
N LEU A 62 -15.96 -31.33 12.93
CA LEU A 62 -15.69 -32.74 13.25
C LEU A 62 -15.96 -33.07 14.71
N ILE A 63 -15.46 -32.24 15.63
CA ILE A 63 -15.68 -32.38 17.08
C ILE A 63 -17.18 -32.37 17.41
N LEU A 64 -17.94 -31.43 16.83
CA LEU A 64 -19.39 -31.33 17.09
C LEU A 64 -20.20 -32.45 16.44
N THR A 65 -19.77 -32.97 15.29
CA THR A 65 -20.44 -34.10 14.62
C THR A 65 -20.01 -35.47 15.13
N GLY A 66 -19.03 -35.54 16.02
CA GLY A 66 -18.56 -36.79 16.62
C GLY A 66 -17.88 -37.75 15.64
N GLN A 67 -17.32 -37.22 14.54
CA GLN A 67 -16.48 -37.97 13.59
C GLN A 67 -15.00 -37.88 13.97
#